data_AF-A0AAX3FJS1-F1
#
_entry.id   AF-A0AAX3FJS1-F1
#
_cell.length_a   1.000
_cell.length_b   1.000
_cell.length_c   1.000
_cell.angle_alpha   90.00
_cell.angle_beta   90.00
_cell.angle_gamma   90.00
#
_symmetry.space_group_name_H-M   'P 1'
#
loop_
_entity.id
_entity.type
_entity.pdbx_description
1 polymer ?
#
loop_
_entity_poly.entity_id
_entity_poly.type
_entity_poly.pdbx_seq_one_letter_code
_entity_poly.pdbx_strand_id
1 'polypeptide(L)'
;MPMSRLERIFHAVLFELFAILFTVIGMSLFTSHHTGLLTGTIVSISIVAMLWNMLFNTVFDHIFTAPRETRTVGLRIFHTLVFEGGLLFFTIPLVAYMLDVDWWSAFIMDIGMTLFVIVYAFFFNLSYDHLRAWWLKRSTQ
;
A
#
# COMPACT_ATOMS: atom_id res chain seq x y z
N MET A 1 -15.91 -4.59 21.93
CA MET A 1 -14.95 -3.70 22.62
C MET A 1 -14.03 -3.06 21.60
N PRO A 2 -13.76 -1.74 21.68
CA PRO A 2 -12.81 -1.08 20.80
C PRO A 2 -11.42 -1.72 20.93
N MET A 3 -10.70 -1.87 19.82
CA MET A 3 -9.34 -2.44 19.78
C MET A 3 -8.43 -1.69 20.75
N SER A 4 -7.69 -2.42 21.57
CA SER A 4 -6.69 -1.86 22.49
C SER A 4 -5.62 -1.09 21.70
N ARG A 5 -5.04 -0.02 22.26
CA ARG A 5 -3.96 0.72 21.60
C ARG A 5 -2.75 -0.18 21.31
N LEU A 6 -2.51 -1.19 22.15
CA LEU A 6 -1.47 -2.20 21.95
C LEU A 6 -1.78 -3.15 20.79
N GLU A 7 -3.04 -3.54 20.60
CA GLU A 7 -3.47 -4.36 19.45
C GLU A 7 -3.26 -3.62 18.13
N ARG A 8 -3.58 -2.31 18.11
CA ARG A 8 -3.34 -1.45 16.93
C ARG A 8 -1.86 -1.34 16.57
N ILE A 9 -1.00 -1.15 17.57
CA ILE A 9 0.45 -1.05 17.35
C ILE A 9 1.01 -2.39 16.88
N PHE A 10 0.59 -3.50 17.47
CA PHE A 10 1.04 -4.83 17.07
C PHE A 10 0.59 -5.18 15.65
N HIS A 11 -0.66 -4.85 15.29
CA HIS A 11 -1.18 -5.04 13.93
C HIS A 11 -0.40 -4.21 12.90
N ALA A 12 -0.15 -2.93 13.20
CA ALA A 12 0.63 -2.04 12.34
C ALA A 12 2.07 -2.55 12.15
N VAL A 13 2.75 -2.92 13.24
CA VAL A 13 4.13 -3.41 13.20
C VAL A 13 4.25 -4.73 12.42
N LEU A 14 3.31 -5.66 12.60
CA LEU A 14 3.31 -6.90 11.80
C LEU A 14 3.06 -6.62 10.32
N PHE A 15 2.07 -5.79 10.02
CA PHE A 15 1.75 -5.42 8.64
C PHE A 15 2.96 -4.82 7.92
N GLU A 16 3.66 -3.90 8.60
CA GLU A 16 4.86 -3.24 8.07
C GLU A 16 6.01 -4.24 7.84
N LEU A 17 6.28 -5.14 8.81
CA LEU A 17 7.33 -6.16 8.71
C LEU A 17 7.12 -7.09 7.52
N PHE A 18 5.89 -7.53 7.30
CA PHE A 18 5.56 -8.42 6.19
C PHE A 18 5.53 -7.68 4.85
N ALA A 19 5.05 -6.43 4.80
CA ALA A 19 5.12 -5.60 3.60
C ALA A 19 6.57 -5.42 3.13
N ILE A 20 7.51 -5.16 4.07
CA ILE A 20 8.94 -5.09 3.77
C ILE A 20 9.45 -6.44 3.26
N LEU A 21 9.12 -7.55 3.91
CA LEU A 21 9.56 -8.89 3.51
C LEU A 21 9.13 -9.24 2.09
N PHE A 22 7.87 -8.97 1.74
CA PHE A 22 7.34 -9.26 0.41
C PHE A 22 7.86 -8.31 -0.65
N THR A 23 8.08 -7.04 -0.31
CA THR A 23 8.71 -6.07 -1.21
C THR A 23 10.14 -6.52 -1.57
N VAL A 24 10.88 -7.05 -0.59
CA VAL A 24 12.22 -7.63 -0.81
C VAL A 24 12.16 -8.90 -1.66
N ILE A 25 11.22 -9.81 -1.40
CA ILE A 25 11.06 -11.05 -2.18
C ILE A 25 10.63 -10.75 -3.62
N GLY A 26 9.64 -9.89 -3.82
CA GLY A 26 9.15 -9.48 -5.13
C GLY A 26 10.27 -8.86 -5.96
N MET A 27 11.01 -7.90 -5.40
CA MET A 27 12.16 -7.33 -6.12
C MET A 27 13.28 -8.33 -6.38
N SER A 28 13.56 -9.25 -5.44
CA SER A 28 14.57 -10.30 -5.65
C SER A 28 14.22 -11.26 -6.79
N LEU A 29 12.93 -11.57 -6.98
CA LEU A 29 12.47 -12.47 -8.05
C LEU A 29 12.45 -11.80 -9.43
N PHE A 30 12.17 -10.49 -9.49
CA PHE A 30 12.08 -9.74 -10.74
C PHE A 30 13.38 -9.01 -11.12
N THR A 31 14.41 -9.04 -10.27
CA THR A 31 15.63 -8.26 -10.51
C THR A 31 16.89 -8.94 -9.96
N SER A 32 17.89 -9.10 -10.83
CA SER A 32 19.26 -9.55 -10.51
C SER A 32 20.21 -8.41 -10.10
N HIS A 33 19.68 -7.19 -9.89
CA HIS A 33 20.46 -5.98 -9.64
C HIS A 33 20.90 -5.90 -8.17
N HIS A 34 22.04 -5.22 -7.96
CA HIS A 34 22.64 -5.04 -6.64
C HIS A 34 21.67 -4.35 -5.68
N THR A 35 21.58 -4.86 -4.45
CA THR A 35 20.64 -4.43 -3.39
C THR A 35 20.62 -2.92 -3.13
N GLY A 36 21.74 -2.22 -3.34
CA GLY A 36 21.81 -0.75 -3.18
C GLY A 36 20.95 0.04 -4.17
N LEU A 37 20.84 -0.42 -5.42
CA LEU A 37 20.07 0.27 -6.47
C LEU A 37 18.56 0.08 -6.26
N LEU A 38 18.19 -1.11 -5.78
CA LEU A 38 16.83 -1.43 -5.34
C LEU A 38 16.40 -0.56 -4.14
N THR A 39 17.26 -0.45 -3.11
CA THR A 39 16.95 0.41 -1.95
C THR A 39 16.76 1.87 -2.35
N GLY A 40 17.63 2.41 -3.23
CA GLY A 40 17.48 3.78 -3.74
C GLY A 40 16.19 4.00 -4.53
N THR A 41 15.77 3.01 -5.32
CA THR A 41 14.53 3.04 -6.09
C THR A 41 13.30 3.06 -5.18
N ILE A 42 13.25 2.17 -4.19
CA ILE A 42 12.15 2.11 -3.20
C ILE A 42 12.01 3.42 -2.42
N VAL A 43 13.14 3.98 -1.97
CA VAL A 43 13.14 5.26 -1.25
C VAL A 43 12.62 6.38 -2.15
N SER A 44 13.04 6.42 -3.41
CA SER A 44 12.59 7.42 -4.38
C SER A 44 11.10 7.31 -4.66
N ILE A 45 10.58 6.09 -4.88
CA ILE A 45 9.14 5.83 -5.04
C ILE A 45 8.38 6.29 -3.79
N SER A 46 8.90 6.02 -2.59
CA SER A 46 8.24 6.41 -1.33
C SER A 46 8.15 7.94 -1.20
N ILE A 47 9.19 8.68 -1.58
CA ILE A 47 9.19 10.14 -1.57
C ILE A 47 8.16 10.69 -2.57
N VAL A 48 8.16 10.17 -3.80
CA VAL A 48 7.20 10.57 -4.84
C VAL A 48 5.77 10.27 -4.40
N ALA A 49 5.52 9.08 -3.85
CA ALA A 49 4.21 8.69 -3.33
C ALA A 49 3.76 9.61 -2.18
N MET A 50 4.64 9.97 -1.26
CA MET A 50 4.32 10.90 -0.17
C MET A 50 3.95 12.29 -0.70
N LEU A 51 4.73 12.83 -1.64
CA LEU A 51 4.46 14.13 -2.26
C LEU A 51 3.15 14.11 -3.05
N TRP A 52 2.92 13.06 -3.84
CA TRP A 52 1.68 12.88 -4.60
C TRP A 52 0.47 12.75 -3.67
N ASN A 53 0.58 11.97 -2.59
CA ASN A 53 -0.48 11.84 -1.59
C ASN A 53 -0.83 13.18 -0.94
N MET A 54 0.16 14.00 -0.58
CA MET A 54 -0.10 15.34 -0.05
C MET A 54 -0.79 16.24 -1.07
N LEU A 55 -0.29 16.29 -2.31
CA LEU A 55 -0.85 17.09 -3.39
C LEU A 55 -2.29 16.68 -3.70
N PHE A 56 -2.51 15.37 -3.89
CA PHE A 56 -3.80 14.80 -4.22
C PHE A 56 -4.82 15.04 -3.11
N ASN A 57 -4.46 14.76 -1.85
CA ASN A 57 -5.35 15.02 -0.72
C ASN A 57 -5.70 16.51 -0.60
N THR A 58 -4.74 17.41 -0.83
CA THR A 58 -4.98 18.86 -0.79
C THR A 58 -5.93 19.31 -1.88
N VAL A 59 -5.72 18.88 -3.13
CA VAL A 59 -6.59 19.19 -4.26
C VAL A 59 -7.99 18.59 -4.06
N PHE A 60 -8.06 17.33 -3.62
CA PHE A 60 -9.32 16.63 -3.43
C PHE A 60 -10.13 17.24 -2.29
N ASP A 61 -9.50 17.59 -1.17
CA ASP A 61 -10.18 18.23 -0.03
C ASP A 61 -10.59 19.68 -0.35
N HIS A 62 -9.87 20.37 -1.27
CA HIS A 62 -10.30 21.68 -1.78
C HIS A 62 -11.53 21.59 -2.69
N ILE A 63 -11.60 20.57 -3.57
CA ILE A 63 -12.74 20.36 -4.47
C ILE A 63 -13.96 19.79 -3.72
N PHE A 64 -13.73 18.90 -2.75
CA PHE A 64 -14.78 18.21 -2.00
C PHE A 64 -14.70 18.53 -0.51
N THR A 65 -15.26 19.68 -0.12
CA THR A 65 -15.30 20.19 1.27
C THR A 65 -16.21 19.40 2.22
N ALA A 66 -16.88 18.34 1.75
CA ALA A 66 -17.80 17.55 2.55
C ALA A 66 -17.07 16.67 3.60
N PRO A 67 -17.63 16.52 4.82
CA PRO A 67 -17.05 15.67 5.87
C PRO A 67 -16.80 14.24 5.39
N ARG A 68 -15.59 13.69 5.64
CA ARG A 68 -15.14 12.34 5.22
C ARG A 68 -16.15 11.21 5.54
N GLU A 69 -16.91 11.39 6.61
CA GLU A 69 -17.97 10.49 7.13
C GLU A 69 -19.21 10.41 6.21
N THR A 70 -19.51 11.48 5.46
CA THR A 70 -20.75 11.61 4.65
C THR A 70 -20.56 11.27 3.17
N ARG A 71 -19.33 10.96 2.74
CA ARG A 71 -19.00 10.68 1.33
C ARG A 71 -19.55 9.32 0.89
N THR A 72 -20.37 9.31 -0.16
CA THR A 72 -20.93 8.12 -0.80
C THR A 72 -19.84 7.13 -1.25
N VAL A 73 -20.15 5.84 -1.23
CA VAL A 73 -19.23 4.76 -1.65
C VAL A 73 -18.66 5.00 -3.06
N GLY A 74 -19.47 5.55 -3.98
CA GLY A 74 -19.02 5.90 -5.33
C GLY A 74 -17.91 6.97 -5.35
N LEU A 75 -17.97 7.98 -4.49
CA LEU A 75 -16.92 9.00 -4.39
C LEU A 75 -15.62 8.42 -3.82
N ARG A 76 -15.70 7.42 -2.93
CA ARG A 76 -14.53 6.71 -2.40
C ARG A 76 -13.86 5.87 -3.49
N ILE A 77 -14.64 5.14 -4.28
CA ILE A 77 -14.10 4.36 -5.42
C ILE A 77 -13.45 5.29 -6.43
N PHE A 78 -14.12 6.39 -6.80
CA PHE A 78 -13.56 7.38 -7.71
C PHE A 78 -12.25 7.98 -7.18
N HIS A 79 -12.23 8.41 -5.91
CA HIS A 79 -11.03 8.93 -5.26
C HIS A 79 -9.87 7.93 -5.34
N THR A 80 -10.09 6.67 -4.97
CA THR A 80 -9.05 5.64 -4.99
C THR A 80 -8.56 5.37 -6.42
N LEU A 81 -9.47 5.30 -7.41
CA LEU A 81 -9.08 5.06 -8.81
C LEU A 81 -8.26 6.22 -9.39
N VAL A 82 -8.65 7.48 -9.13
CA VAL A 82 -7.89 8.64 -9.61
C VAL A 82 -6.57 8.79 -8.87
N PHE A 83 -6.54 8.52 -7.56
CA PHE A 83 -5.32 8.52 -6.78
C PHE A 83 -4.31 7.51 -7.31
N GLU A 84 -4.73 6.25 -7.44
CA GLU A 84 -3.90 5.15 -7.92
C GLU A 84 -3.45 5.40 -9.36
N GLY A 85 -4.37 5.75 -10.25
CA GLY A 85 -4.05 6.05 -11.65
C GLY A 85 -3.08 7.22 -11.81
N GLY A 86 -3.23 8.27 -11.00
CA GLY A 86 -2.30 9.39 -10.97
C GLY A 86 -0.93 9.00 -10.41
N LEU A 87 -0.89 8.14 -9.39
CA LEU A 87 0.36 7.66 -8.81
C LEU A 87 1.14 6.81 -9.82
N LEU A 88 0.46 5.88 -10.52
CA LEU A 88 1.01 5.05 -11.60
C LEU A 88 1.73 5.90 -12.67
N PHE A 89 1.17 7.06 -13.01
CA PHE A 89 1.78 7.96 -14.00
C PHE A 89 3.17 8.47 -13.58
N PHE A 90 3.43 8.63 -12.28
CA PHE A 90 4.74 9.05 -11.77
C PHE A 90 5.65 7.87 -11.41
N THR A 91 5.10 6.77 -10.91
CA THR A 91 5.88 5.61 -10.49
C THR A 91 6.42 4.81 -11.67
N ILE A 92 5.64 4.64 -12.76
CA ILE A 92 6.08 3.85 -13.93
C ILE A 92 7.34 4.44 -14.58
N PRO A 93 7.41 5.75 -14.94
CA PRO A 93 8.63 6.31 -15.54
C PRO A 93 9.82 6.28 -14.58
N LEU A 94 9.57 6.46 -13.28
CA LEU A 94 10.62 6.41 -12.25
C LEU A 94 11.21 5.01 -12.13
N VAL A 95 10.37 3.98 -12.04
CA VAL A 95 10.77 2.57 -11.95
C VAL A 95 11.49 2.15 -13.22
N ALA A 96 10.94 2.48 -14.40
CA ALA A 96 11.55 2.18 -15.69
C ALA A 96 12.96 2.79 -15.80
N TYR A 97 13.11 4.05 -15.41
CA TYR A 97 14.40 4.74 -15.46
C TYR A 97 15.40 4.22 -14.41
N MET A 98 14.95 3.95 -13.19
CA MET A 98 15.84 3.52 -12.11
C MET A 98 16.30 2.07 -12.26
N LEU A 99 15.42 1.17 -12.68
CA LEU A 99 15.73 -0.26 -12.83
C LEU A 99 16.17 -0.64 -14.24
N ASP A 100 16.24 0.31 -15.17
CA ASP A 100 16.56 0.10 -16.58
C ASP A 100 15.67 -1.00 -17.22
N VAL A 101 14.38 -0.95 -16.90
CA VAL A 101 13.36 -1.87 -17.42
C VAL A 101 12.44 -1.14 -18.39
N ASP A 102 11.84 -1.87 -19.32
CA ASP A 102 10.87 -1.30 -20.24
C ASP A 102 9.58 -0.86 -19.51
N TRP A 103 8.81 0.03 -20.15
CA TRP A 103 7.62 0.63 -19.57
C TRP A 103 6.54 -0.39 -19.24
N TRP A 104 6.47 -1.48 -20.02
CA TRP A 104 5.49 -2.55 -19.81
C TRP A 104 5.87 -3.42 -18.61
N SER A 105 7.15 -3.77 -18.48
CA SER A 105 7.67 -4.45 -17.29
C SER A 105 7.47 -3.62 -16.02
N ALA A 106 7.78 -2.31 -16.05
CA ALA A 106 7.54 -1.41 -14.92
C ALA A 106 6.05 -1.36 -14.52
N PHE A 107 5.14 -1.28 -15.50
CA PHE A 107 3.70 -1.32 -15.26
C PHE A 107 3.24 -2.64 -14.63
N ILE A 108 3.72 -3.79 -15.13
CA ILE A 108 3.41 -5.10 -14.56
C ILE A 108 3.95 -5.22 -13.14
N MET A 109 5.15 -4.72 -12.87
CA MET A 109 5.73 -4.73 -11.52
C MET A 109 4.88 -3.91 -10.54
N ASP A 110 4.41 -2.73 -10.95
CA ASP A 110 3.60 -1.87 -10.11
C ASP A 110 2.22 -2.50 -9.82
N ILE A 111 1.51 -2.95 -10.87
CA ILE A 111 0.23 -3.64 -10.73
C ILE A 111 0.37 -4.94 -9.93
N GLY A 112 1.44 -5.70 -10.18
CA GLY A 112 1.75 -6.93 -9.46
C GLY A 112 1.95 -6.68 -7.97
N MET A 113 2.70 -5.64 -7.61
CA MET A 113 2.91 -5.22 -6.23
C MET A 113 1.60 -4.74 -5.58
N THR A 114 0.83 -3.86 -6.24
CA THR A 114 -0.45 -3.38 -5.71
C THR A 114 -1.44 -4.52 -5.48
N LEU A 115 -1.64 -5.41 -6.46
CA LEU A 115 -2.52 -6.56 -6.32
C LEU A 115 -2.05 -7.51 -5.23
N PHE A 116 -0.74 -7.75 -5.15
CA PHE A 116 -0.17 -8.58 -4.10
C PHE A 116 -0.43 -7.99 -2.72
N VAL A 117 -0.21 -6.68 -2.52
CA VAL A 117 -0.49 -5.99 -1.26
C VAL A 117 -1.98 -6.03 -0.91
N ILE A 118 -2.88 -5.86 -1.88
CA ILE A 118 -4.34 -5.93 -1.65
C ILE A 118 -4.74 -7.33 -1.18
N VAL A 119 -4.30 -8.37 -1.91
CA VAL A 119 -4.61 -9.76 -1.57
C VAL A 119 -4.01 -10.12 -0.22
N TYR A 120 -2.76 -9.75 0.02
CA TYR A 120 -2.09 -9.94 1.30
C TYR A 120 -2.82 -9.24 2.45
N ALA A 121 -3.17 -7.97 2.30
CA ALA A 121 -3.88 -7.20 3.31
C ALA A 121 -5.24 -7.82 3.63
N PHE A 122 -5.96 -8.32 2.61
CA PHE A 122 -7.23 -9.04 2.80
C PHE A 122 -7.04 -10.31 3.64
N PHE A 123 -6.09 -11.17 3.29
CA PHE A 123 -5.82 -12.39 4.05
C PHE A 123 -5.31 -12.11 5.45
N PHE A 124 -4.40 -11.15 5.61
CA PHE A 124 -3.87 -10.75 6.91
C PHE A 124 -4.98 -10.23 7.83
N ASN A 125 -5.84 -9.33 7.32
CA ASN A 125 -6.99 -8.83 8.08
C ASN A 125 -7.97 -9.97 8.43
N LEU A 126 -8.26 -10.88 7.50
CA LEU A 126 -9.14 -12.02 7.74
C LEU A 126 -8.59 -12.99 8.80
N SER A 127 -7.29 -13.28 8.74
CA SER A 127 -6.60 -14.11 9.72
C SER A 127 -6.56 -13.44 11.09
N TYR A 128 -6.29 -12.15 11.15
CA TYR A 128 -6.28 -11.39 12.40
C TYR A 128 -7.67 -11.33 13.05
N ASP A 129 -8.71 -11.08 12.27
CA ASP A 129 -10.09 -11.07 12.75
C ASP A 129 -10.53 -12.44 13.28
N HIS A 130 -10.16 -13.54 12.59
CA HIS A 130 -10.43 -14.89 13.07
C HIS A 130 -9.63 -15.23 14.33
N LEU A 131 -8.35 -14.86 14.39
CA LEU A 131 -7.49 -15.13 15.54
C LEU A 131 -7.97 -14.36 16.77
N ARG A 132 -8.40 -13.11 16.57
CA ARG A 132 -9.02 -12.27 17.61
C ARG A 132 -10.36 -12.83 18.07
N ALA A 133 -11.23 -13.24 17.15
CA ALA A 133 -12.50 -13.87 17.48
C ALA A 133 -12.31 -15.16 18.28
N TRP A 134 -11.29 -15.95 17.93
CA TRP A 134 -10.91 -17.15 18.67
C TRP A 134 -10.34 -16.84 20.05
N TRP A 135 -9.47 -15.83 20.18
CA TRP A 135 -8.89 -15.39 21.46
C TRP A 135 -9.95 -14.84 22.42
N LEU A 136 -10.87 -14.01 21.93
CA LEU A 136 -12.00 -13.51 22.72
C LEU A 136 -12.88 -14.65 23.24
N LYS A 137 -13.20 -15.62 22.39
CA LYS A 137 -13.99 -16.80 22.76
C LYS A 137 -13.34 -17.65 23.85
N ARG A 138 -12.01 -17.67 23.93
CA ARG A 138 -11.24 -18.36 24.99
C ARG A 138 -11.15 -17.60 26.30
N SER A 139 -11.31 -16.28 26.28
CA SER A 139 -11.27 -15.43 27.48
C SER A 139 -12.62 -15.28 28.20
N THR A 140 -13.69 -15.81 27.62
CA THR A 140 -15.07 -15.78 28.18
C THR A 140 -15.57 -17.18 28.61
N GLN A 141 -14.70 -18.20 28.61
CA GLN A 141 -14.92 -19.50 29.24
C GLN A 141 -13.97 -19.66 30.41
#